data_AF-A0A261VQS9-F1
#
_entry.id   AF-A0A261VQS9-F1
#
_cell.length_a   1.000
_cell.length_b   1.000
_cell.length_c   1.000
_cell.angle_alpha   90.00
_cell.angle_beta   90.00
_cell.angle_gamma   90.00
#
_symmetry.space_group_name_H-M   'P 1'
#
loop_
_entity.id
_entity.type
_entity.pdbx_description
1 polymer ?
#
loop_
_entity_poly.entity_id
_entity_poly.type
_entity_poly.pdbx_seq_one_letter_code
_entity_poly.pdbx_strand_id
1 'polypeptide(L)'
;MQRDFDLVVTILSELRDADTAAMSEAHIVTAVHASMQDAPPAPLIAHHLDILADAGLIKAALSMDGSPHEAHWRLTWKGYDALDQQDGDEDEDEDEEDDD
;
A
#
# COMPACT_ATOMS: atom_id res chain seq x y z
N MET A 1 4.32 16.59 -1.03
CA MET A 1 5.13 15.63 -1.81
C MET A 1 5.71 14.56 -0.90
N GLN A 2 6.67 14.86 0.00
CA GLN A 2 7.26 13.81 0.85
C GLN A 2 6.25 13.17 1.81
N ARG A 3 5.41 13.98 2.46
CA ARG A 3 4.35 13.48 3.37
C ARG A 3 3.30 12.59 2.69
N ASP A 4 2.99 12.86 1.43
CA ASP A 4 2.02 12.07 0.65
C ASP A 4 2.61 10.71 0.26
N PHE A 5 3.92 10.71 -0.04
CA PHE A 5 4.66 9.49 -0.31
C PHE A 5 4.80 8.62 0.95
N ASP A 6 5.18 9.21 2.09
CA ASP A 6 5.27 8.49 3.38
C ASP A 6 3.93 7.87 3.77
N LEU A 7 2.81 8.58 3.48
CA LEU A 7 1.47 8.05 3.69
C LEU A 7 1.19 6.83 2.81
N VAL A 8 1.52 6.90 1.52
CA VAL A 8 1.34 5.79 0.58
C VAL A 8 2.14 4.56 1.02
N VAL A 9 3.41 4.73 1.35
CA VAL A 9 4.28 3.65 1.83
C VAL A 9 3.69 3.03 3.09
N THR A 10 3.27 3.86 4.05
CA THR A 10 2.62 3.38 5.28
C THR A 10 1.38 2.55 4.95
N ILE A 11 0.47 3.05 4.11
CA ILE A 11 -0.75 2.32 3.71
C ILE A 11 -0.41 0.96 3.08
N LEU A 12 0.56 0.92 2.17
CA LEU A 12 0.96 -0.31 1.49
C LEU A 12 1.62 -1.30 2.47
N SER A 13 2.46 -0.83 3.39
CA SER A 13 3.09 -1.65 4.43
C SER A 13 2.07 -2.23 5.41
N GLU A 14 1.11 -1.44 5.88
CA GLU A 14 0.02 -1.95 6.73
C GLU A 14 -0.81 -3.01 6.00
N LEU A 15 -1.08 -2.83 4.71
CA LEU A 15 -1.78 -3.82 3.89
C LEU A 15 -0.94 -5.08 3.61
N ARG A 16 0.39 -4.97 3.59
CA ARG A 16 1.33 -6.09 3.46
C ARG A 16 1.36 -6.92 4.74
N ASP A 17 1.45 -6.24 5.88
CA ASP A 17 1.61 -6.86 7.20
C ASP A 17 0.28 -7.40 7.75
N ALA A 18 -0.83 -6.94 7.21
CA ALA A 18 -2.12 -7.54 7.46
C ALA A 18 -2.17 -8.98 6.95
N ASP A 19 -2.10 -9.91 7.89
CA ASP A 19 -2.26 -11.36 7.70
C ASP A 19 -3.65 -11.75 7.14
N THR A 20 -4.51 -10.76 6.88
CA THR A 20 -5.87 -10.93 6.35
C THR A 20 -5.89 -10.74 4.83
N ALA A 21 -6.75 -11.51 4.14
CA ALA A 21 -6.90 -11.43 2.68
C ALA A 21 -7.38 -10.05 2.18
N ALA A 22 -7.92 -9.21 3.06
CA ALA A 22 -8.22 -7.80 2.81
C ALA A 22 -8.44 -7.05 4.14
N MET A 23 -8.23 -5.73 4.15
CA MET A 23 -8.51 -4.84 5.29
C MET A 23 -9.61 -3.84 4.95
N SER A 24 -10.49 -3.54 5.91
CA SER A 24 -11.47 -2.46 5.75
C SER A 24 -10.79 -1.09 5.86
N GLU A 25 -11.39 -0.06 5.24
CA GLU A 25 -10.92 1.33 5.32
C GLU A 25 -10.73 1.79 6.79
N ALA A 26 -11.67 1.44 7.68
CA ALA A 26 -11.58 1.82 9.10
C ALA A 26 -10.35 1.21 9.80
N HIS A 27 -10.00 -0.04 9.47
CA HIS A 27 -8.79 -0.67 9.99
C HIS A 27 -7.53 -0.05 9.41
N ILE A 28 -7.52 0.28 8.11
CA ILE A 28 -6.39 0.96 7.48
C ILE A 28 -6.15 2.32 8.12
N VAL A 29 -7.21 3.12 8.30
CA VAL A 29 -7.12 4.43 8.96
C VAL A 29 -6.54 4.27 10.38
N THR A 30 -7.04 3.31 11.15
CA THR A 30 -6.55 3.06 12.51
C THR A 30 -5.08 2.66 12.52
N ALA A 31 -4.67 1.78 11.60
CA ALA A 31 -3.30 1.31 11.47
C ALA A 31 -2.35 2.45 11.06
N VAL A 32 -2.72 3.24 10.05
CA VAL A 32 -1.97 4.43 9.62
C VAL A 32 -1.82 5.44 10.75
N HIS A 33 -2.88 5.70 11.52
CA HIS A 33 -2.80 6.59 12.69
C HIS A 33 -1.94 6.03 13.83
N ALA A 34 -1.81 4.71 13.95
CA ALA A 34 -0.93 4.07 14.93
C ALA A 34 0.54 4.15 14.50
N SER A 35 0.81 4.01 13.20
CA SER A 35 2.17 4.02 12.62
C SER A 35 2.69 5.44 12.35
N MET A 36 1.81 6.40 12.06
CA MET A 36 2.17 7.79 11.79
C MET A 36 1.47 8.75 12.77
N GLN A 37 2.25 9.40 13.64
CA GLN A 37 1.73 10.34 14.65
C GLN A 37 1.05 11.59 14.05
N ASP A 38 1.44 11.98 12.85
CA ASP A 38 0.86 13.10 12.08
C ASP A 38 0.02 12.57 10.89
N ALA A 39 -0.67 11.45 11.10
CA ALA A 39 -1.51 10.85 10.07
C ALA A 39 -2.64 11.80 9.64
N PRO A 40 -2.91 11.87 8.33
CA PRO A 40 -3.98 12.71 7.79
C PRO A 40 -5.36 12.17 8.17
N PRO A 41 -6.41 13.00 8.07
CA PRO A 41 -7.76 12.59 8.42
C PRO A 41 -8.28 11.52 7.45
N ALA A 42 -9.19 10.67 7.93
CA ALA A 42 -9.78 9.56 7.18
C ALA A 42 -10.21 9.87 5.73
N PRO A 43 -10.86 11.02 5.42
CA PRO A 43 -11.26 11.33 4.04
C PRO A 43 -10.08 11.49 3.08
N LEU A 44 -8.93 11.96 3.58
CA LEU A 44 -7.72 12.08 2.76
C LEU A 44 -7.09 10.70 2.55
N ILE A 45 -7.08 9.84 3.57
CA ILE A 45 -6.63 8.45 3.45
C ILE A 45 -7.49 7.70 2.42
N ALA A 46 -8.82 7.84 2.48
CA ALA A 46 -9.74 7.27 1.50
C ALA A 46 -9.42 7.75 0.07
N HIS A 47 -9.17 9.05 -0.11
CA HIS A 47 -8.77 9.59 -1.41
C HIS A 47 -7.47 8.96 -1.94
N HIS A 48 -6.48 8.73 -1.07
CA HIS A 48 -5.25 8.04 -1.46
C HIS A 48 -5.49 6.57 -1.79
N LEU A 49 -6.40 5.88 -1.10
CA LEU A 49 -6.78 4.51 -1.43
C LEU A 49 -7.35 4.43 -2.86
N ASP A 50 -8.21 5.36 -3.26
CA ASP A 50 -8.71 5.43 -4.63
C ASP A 50 -7.58 5.63 -5.65
N ILE A 51 -6.62 6.53 -5.38
CA ILE A 51 -5.46 6.75 -6.25
C ILE A 51 -4.60 5.48 -6.37
N LEU A 52 -4.36 4.77 -5.26
CA LEU A 52 -3.59 3.54 -5.24
C LEU A 52 -4.31 2.40 -5.98
N ALA A 53 -5.64 2.38 -5.91
CA ALA A 53 -6.47 1.43 -6.64
C ALA A 53 -6.41 1.71 -8.15
N ASP A 54 -6.51 2.98 -8.56
CA ASP A 54 -6.39 3.41 -9.95
C ASP A 54 -4.99 3.12 -10.51
N ALA A 55 -3.94 3.27 -9.69
CA ALA A 55 -2.56 2.89 -10.03
C ALA A 55 -2.36 1.37 -10.13
N GLY A 56 -3.34 0.57 -9.67
CA GLY A 56 -3.30 -0.88 -9.63
C GLY A 56 -2.37 -1.44 -8.56
N LEU A 57 -2.04 -0.67 -7.52
CA LEU A 57 -1.21 -1.10 -6.39
C LEU A 57 -2.05 -1.86 -5.36
N ILE A 58 -3.28 -1.41 -5.13
CA ILE A 58 -4.26 -2.10 -4.30
C ILE A 58 -5.50 -2.43 -5.12
N LYS A 59 -6.36 -3.31 -4.60
CA LYS A 59 -7.62 -3.67 -5.23
C LYS A 59 -8.73 -3.81 -4.19
N ALA A 60 -9.92 -3.34 -4.53
CA ALA A 60 -11.11 -3.60 -3.75
C ALA A 60 -11.43 -5.11 -3.75
N ALA A 61 -11.47 -5.69 -2.56
CA ALA A 61 -11.94 -7.04 -2.30
C ALA A 61 -13.37 -7.00 -1.79
N LEU A 62 -14.16 -8.01 -2.17
CA LEU A 62 -15.47 -8.22 -1.57
C LEU A 62 -15.25 -8.80 -0.16
N SER A 63 -15.90 -8.19 0.84
CA SER A 63 -15.95 -8.77 2.18
C SER A 63 -16.58 -10.16 2.10
N MET A 64 -15.83 -11.20 2.47
CA MET A 64 -16.38 -12.56 2.53
C MET A 64 -17.41 -12.72 3.66
N ASP A 65 -17.45 -11.78 4.61
CA ASP A 65 -18.43 -11.76 5.71
C ASP A 65 -19.83 -11.29 5.27
N GLY A 66 -20.04 -11.00 3.98
CA GLY A 66 -21.35 -10.67 3.44
C GLY A 66 -21.88 -9.30 3.86
N SER A 67 -21.04 -8.47 4.50
CA SER A 67 -21.32 -7.07 4.81
C SER A 67 -21.19 -6.23 3.54
N PRO A 68 -22.30 -5.70 2.98
CA PRO A 68 -22.29 -5.03 1.68
C PRO A 68 -21.81 -3.57 1.75
N HIS A 69 -21.31 -3.12 2.90
CA HIS A 69 -21.07 -1.70 3.18
C HIS A 69 -19.62 -1.32 3.48
N GLU A 70 -18.70 -2.28 3.61
CA GLU A 70 -17.29 -1.96 3.86
C GLU A 70 -16.45 -2.30 2.63
N ALA A 71 -15.89 -1.25 2.02
CA ALA A 71 -14.83 -1.40 1.04
C ALA A 71 -13.63 -2.04 1.74
N HIS A 72 -13.30 -3.26 1.34
CA HIS A 72 -12.10 -3.93 1.79
C HIS A 72 -11.04 -3.78 0.70
N TRP A 73 -9.80 -3.52 1.11
CA TRP A 73 -8.67 -3.32 0.22
C TRP A 73 -7.65 -4.42 0.43
N ARG A 74 -7.04 -4.85 -0.66
CA ARG A 74 -5.97 -5.84 -0.66
C ARG A 74 -4.81 -5.35 -1.50
N LEU A 75 -3.59 -5.61 -1.03
CA LEU A 75 -2.38 -5.38 -1.80
C LEU A 75 -2.31 -6.31 -3.04
N THR A 76 -1.97 -5.73 -4.19
CA THR A 76 -1.72 -6.49 -5.42
C THR A 76 -0.24 -6.82 -5.54
N TRP A 77 0.11 -7.73 -6.46
CA TRP A 77 1.52 -8.01 -6.79
C TRP A 77 2.31 -6.75 -7.13
N LYS A 78 1.71 -5.78 -7.84
CA LYS A 78 2.35 -4.51 -8.18
C LYS A 78 2.57 -3.63 -6.94
N GLY A 79 1.69 -3.71 -5.95
CA GLY A 79 1.86 -3.04 -4.66
C GLY A 79 3.02 -3.61 -3.85
N TYR A 80 3.20 -4.95 -3.88
CA TYR A 80 4.38 -5.60 -3.30
C TYR A 80 5.66 -5.16 -3.99
N ASP A 81 5.69 -5.20 -5.33
CA ASP A 81 6.83 -4.77 -6.16
C ASP A 81 7.21 -3.29 -5.94
N ALA A 82 6.22 -2.42 -5.72
CA ALA A 82 6.46 -1.01 -5.41
C ALA A 82 7.06 -0.77 -4.01
N LEU A 83 6.79 -1.65 -3.04
CA LEU A 83 7.44 -1.63 -1.73
C LEU A 83 8.86 -2.22 -1.81
N ASP A 84 9.03 -3.29 -2.59
CA ASP A 84 10.32 -3.97 -2.75
C ASP A 84 11.36 -3.06 -3.43
N GLN A 85 10.97 -2.29 -4.45
CA GLN A 85 11.82 -1.25 -5.07
C GLN A 85 12.22 -0.10 -4.11
N GLN A 86 11.54 0.04 -2.97
CA GLN A 86 11.94 0.99 -1.94
C GLN A 86 12.94 0.39 -0.94
N ASP A 87 12.77 -0.88 -0.60
CA ASP A 87 13.69 -1.63 0.26
C ASP A 87 14.97 -2.04 -0.50
N GLY A 88 14.88 -2.16 -1.84
CA GLY A 88 15.96 -2.48 -2.77
C GLY A 88 16.51 -1.25 -3.49
N ASP A 89 17.28 -0.44 -2.77
CA ASP A 89 18.43 0.27 -3.36
C ASP A 89 19.57 -0.78 -3.58
N GLU A 90 19.25 -1.93 -4.19
CA GLU A 90 20.22 -2.95 -4.57
C GLU A 90 20.65 -2.67 -6.00
N ASP A 91 21.74 -1.90 -6.09
CA ASP A 91 22.74 -1.89 -7.14
C ASP A 91 22.37 -2.76 -8.38
N GLU A 92 21.79 -2.12 -9.39
CA GLU A 92 21.95 -2.59 -10.78
C GLU A 92 23.44 -2.42 -11.14
N ASP A 93 24.29 -3.31 -10.63
CA ASP A 93 25.61 -3.54 -11.18
C ASP A 93 25.40 -4.09 -12.60
N GLU A 94 25.42 -3.15 -13.54
CA GLU A 94 25.44 -3.35 -14.98
C GLU A 94 26.35 -4.53 -15.33
N ASP A 95 25.79 -5.52 -16.02
CA ASP A 95 26.54 -6.57 -16.70
C ASP A 95 27.53 -5.91 -17.69
N GLU A 96 28.78 -5.66 -17.26
CA GLU A 96 29.91 -5.46 -18.17
C GLU A 96 30.28 -6.81 -18.79
N GLU A 97 29.53 -7.19 -19.84
CA GLU A 97 30.06 -8.02 -20.91
C GLU A 97 31.21 -7.24 -21.59
N ASP A 98 32.47 -7.58 -21.30
CA ASP A 98 33.60 -7.22 -22.17
C ASP A 98 34.60 -8.38 -22.31
N ASP A 99 34.36 -9.15 -23.37
CA ASP A 99 35.26 -9.79 -24.35
C ASP A 99 36.78 -9.88 -24.01
N ASP A 100 37.30 -11.11 -23.82
CA ASP A 100 38.59 -11.62 -24.40
C ASP A 100 38.67 -13.17 -24.38
#